data_AF-A0A0K0FAH1-F1
#
_entry.id   AF-A0A0K0FAH1-F1
#
_cell.length_a   1.000
_cell.length_b   1.000
_cell.length_c   1.000
_cell.angle_alpha   90.00
_cell.angle_beta   90.00
_cell.angle_gamma   90.00
#
_symmetry.space_group_name_H-M   'P 1'
#
loop_
_entity.id
_entity.type
_entity.pdbx_description
1 polymer ?
#
loop_
_entity_poly.entity_id
_entity_poly.type
_entity_poly.pdbx_seq_one_letter_code
_entity_poly.pdbx_strand_id
1 'polypeptide(L)'
;MIGAILPYMAKIRRSYQSNDIVDRLNYYYTATILVLAAVTLAATQYVGKPIQCWVPPQFTGAWEKYAETYCFIKGSYFLPDESDIDQSYSLRETPETKVGYYQWVPLVLALQAFLFYTPSIIWRTFNFDSG
;
A
#
# COMPACT_ATOMS: atom_id res chain seq x y z
N MET A 1 -11.61 -12.66 -11.13
CA MET A 1 -11.28 -11.24 -10.82
C MET A 1 -10.60 -10.51 -11.98
N ILE A 2 -9.66 -11.13 -12.72
CA ILE A 2 -8.96 -10.48 -13.87
C ILE A 2 -9.92 -10.03 -15.00
N GLY A 3 -10.96 -10.83 -15.31
CA GLY A 3 -11.94 -10.52 -16.36
C GLY A 3 -12.82 -9.28 -16.12
N ALA A 4 -13.00 -8.87 -14.85
CA ALA A 4 -13.82 -7.70 -14.52
C ALA A 4 -13.08 -6.36 -14.72
N ILE A 5 -11.74 -6.40 -14.74
CA ILE A 5 -10.88 -5.20 -14.75
C ILE A 5 -10.55 -4.75 -16.18
N LEU A 6 -10.52 -5.70 -17.12
CA LEU A 6 -10.28 -5.50 -18.55
C LEU A 6 -11.12 -4.38 -19.21
N PRO A 7 -12.46 -4.31 -19.05
CA PRO A 7 -13.25 -3.24 -19.66
C PRO A 7 -12.94 -1.85 -19.07
N TYR A 8 -12.58 -1.77 -17.79
CA TYR A 8 -12.18 -0.52 -17.15
C TYR A 8 -10.80 -0.06 -17.63
N MET A 9 -9.85 -0.99 -17.79
CA MET A 9 -8.52 -0.67 -18.32
C MET A 9 -8.57 -0.21 -19.77
N ALA A 10 -9.45 -0.79 -20.59
CA ALA A 10 -9.67 -0.34 -21.97
C ALA A 10 -10.15 1.12 -22.05
N LYS A 11 -10.91 1.59 -21.05
CA LYS A 11 -11.41 2.97 -20.95
C LYS A 11 -10.33 3.98 -20.54
N ILE A 12 -9.28 3.52 -19.85
CA ILE A 12 -8.14 4.37 -19.46
C ILE A 12 -7.21 4.66 -20.65
N ARG A 13 -7.16 3.75 -21.62
CA ARG A 13 -6.31 3.86 -22.81
C ARG A 13 -6.74 5.05 -23.70
N ARG A 14 -5.82 5.99 -23.93
CA ARG A 14 -6.03 7.13 -24.84
C ARG A 14 -5.87 6.72 -26.31
N SER A 15 -6.50 7.45 -27.23
CA SER A 15 -6.33 7.25 -28.68
C SER A 15 -4.86 7.38 -29.09
N TYR A 16 -4.41 6.51 -30.00
CA TYR A 16 -3.02 6.25 -30.37
C TYR A 16 -2.28 7.49 -30.94
N GLN A 17 -3.02 8.46 -31.48
CA GLN A 17 -2.52 9.49 -32.39
C GLN A 17 -1.62 10.58 -31.74
N SER A 18 -1.42 10.57 -30.41
CA SER A 18 -0.62 11.57 -29.67
C SER A 18 0.21 11.00 -28.51
N ASN A 19 0.34 9.68 -28.33
CA ASN A 19 1.05 9.13 -27.16
C ASN A 19 2.35 8.44 -27.56
N ASP A 20 3.47 8.99 -27.08
CA ASP A 20 4.78 8.35 -27.13
C ASP A 20 4.83 7.08 -26.28
N ILE A 21 5.83 6.23 -26.52
CA ILE A 21 6.04 4.99 -25.76
C ILE A 21 6.29 5.31 -24.28
N VAL A 22 7.06 6.36 -24.00
CA VAL A 22 7.39 6.82 -22.65
C VAL A 22 6.14 7.22 -21.87
N ASP A 23 5.19 7.90 -22.52
CA ASP A 23 3.92 8.25 -21.88
C ASP A 23 3.14 7.01 -21.47
N ARG A 24 3.02 6.03 -22.38
CA ARG A 24 2.29 4.78 -22.11
C ARG A 24 2.90 4.01 -20.95
N LEU A 25 4.23 3.93 -20.89
CA LEU A 25 4.94 3.30 -19.78
C LEU A 25 4.54 3.93 -18.45
N ASN A 26 4.50 5.26 -18.35
CA ASN A 26 4.21 5.96 -17.11
C ASN A 26 2.71 5.99 -16.75
N TYR A 27 1.86 6.62 -17.58
CA TYR A 27 0.47 6.88 -17.21
C TYR A 27 -0.41 5.62 -17.23
N TYR A 28 -0.04 4.62 -18.05
CA TYR A 28 -0.85 3.41 -18.22
C TYR A 28 -0.24 2.23 -17.48
N TYR A 29 0.97 1.80 -17.84
CA TYR A 29 1.54 0.59 -17.26
C TYR A 29 1.94 0.78 -15.79
N THR A 30 2.80 1.76 -15.48
CA THR A 30 3.25 2.02 -14.11
C THR A 30 2.08 2.35 -13.20
N ALA A 31 1.21 3.30 -13.58
CA ALA A 31 0.04 3.64 -12.77
C ALA A 31 -0.88 2.43 -12.53
N THR A 32 -1.15 1.58 -13.53
CA THR A 32 -1.98 0.37 -13.35
C THR A 32 -1.32 -0.59 -12.35
N ILE A 33 -0.03 -0.87 -12.49
CA ILE A 33 0.69 -1.78 -11.59
C ILE A 33 0.61 -1.27 -10.16
N LEU A 34 0.81 0.04 -9.95
CA LEU A 34 0.70 0.67 -8.64
C LEU A 34 -0.72 0.58 -8.06
N VAL A 35 -1.77 0.81 -8.88
CA VAL A 35 -3.17 0.62 -8.43
C VAL A 35 -3.43 -0.81 -8.01
N LEU A 36 -3.00 -1.79 -8.80
CA LEU A 36 -3.21 -3.21 -8.48
C LEU A 36 -2.49 -3.61 -7.19
N ALA A 37 -1.25 -3.14 -7.00
CA ALA A 37 -0.49 -3.35 -5.77
C ALA A 37 -1.18 -2.69 -4.57
N ALA A 38 -1.61 -1.43 -4.69
CA ALA A 38 -2.32 -0.71 -3.64
C ALA A 38 -3.61 -1.41 -3.23
N VAL A 39 -4.44 -1.85 -4.19
CA VAL A 39 -5.68 -2.58 -3.92
C VAL A 39 -5.42 -3.94 -3.27
N THR A 40 -4.41 -4.67 -3.74
CA THR A 40 -4.08 -5.98 -3.18
C THR A 40 -3.61 -5.86 -1.73
N LEU A 41 -2.73 -4.90 -1.45
CA LEU A 41 -2.26 -4.64 -0.08
C LEU A 41 -3.36 -4.08 0.82
N ALA A 42 -4.21 -3.19 0.32
CA ALA A 42 -5.36 -2.71 1.09
C ALA A 42 -6.33 -3.87 1.42
N ALA A 43 -6.57 -4.79 0.48
CA ALA A 43 -7.41 -5.94 0.73
C ALA A 43 -6.83 -6.85 1.84
N THR A 44 -5.52 -7.10 1.84
CA THR A 44 -4.89 -7.91 2.89
C THR A 44 -4.88 -7.22 4.25
N GLN A 45 -4.83 -5.89 4.28
CA GLN A 45 -4.77 -5.11 5.52
C GLN A 45 -6.13 -4.83 6.17
N TYR A 46 -7.16 -4.52 5.36
CA TYR A 46 -8.49 -4.15 5.89
C TYR A 46 -9.43 -5.33 6.02
N VAL A 47 -9.31 -6.34 5.14
CA VAL A 47 -10.19 -7.52 5.13
C VAL A 47 -9.47 -8.76 5.66
N GLY A 48 -8.17 -8.85 5.42
CA GLY A 48 -7.33 -9.94 5.92
C GLY A 48 -6.80 -9.71 7.33
N LYS A 49 -5.86 -10.58 7.72
CA LYS A 49 -5.09 -10.43 8.96
C LYS A 49 -3.68 -9.90 8.61
N PRO A 50 -3.34 -8.63 8.91
CA PRO A 50 -2.07 -8.03 8.48
C PRO A 50 -0.85 -8.58 9.24
N ILE A 51 -1.06 -9.11 10.44
CA ILE A 51 -0.02 -9.72 11.27
C ILE A 51 -0.62 -10.90 12.04
N GLN A 52 0.19 -11.93 12.33
CA GLN A 52 -0.16 -13.01 13.25
C GLN A 52 0.79 -12.94 14.44
N CYS A 53 0.24 -12.92 15.65
CA CYS A 53 1.01 -12.84 16.88
C CYS A 53 1.02 -14.19 17.58
N TRP A 54 2.18 -14.57 18.13
CA TRP A 54 2.26 -15.69 19.06
C TRP A 54 1.71 -15.26 20.41
N VAL A 55 0.42 -15.51 20.65
CA VAL A 55 -0.27 -15.15 21.88
C VAL A 55 -0.27 -16.31 22.89
N PRO A 56 -0.38 -16.02 24.20
CA PRO A 56 -0.48 -17.08 25.21
C PRO A 56 -1.72 -17.97 25.01
N PRO A 57 -1.65 -19.26 25.40
CA PRO A 57 -2.73 -20.22 25.15
C PRO A 57 -4.04 -19.91 25.88
N GLN A 58 -4.00 -19.10 26.95
CA GLN A 58 -5.19 -18.66 27.68
C GLN A 58 -6.02 -17.59 26.95
N PHE A 59 -5.53 -17.01 25.85
CA PHE A 59 -6.27 -16.00 25.11
C PHE A 59 -7.38 -16.65 24.28
N THR A 60 -8.61 -16.14 24.42
CA THR A 60 -9.69 -16.50 23.50
C THR A 60 -9.47 -15.83 22.14
N GLY A 61 -10.14 -16.31 21.09
CA GLY A 61 -9.98 -15.75 19.74
C GLY A 61 -10.32 -14.25 19.61
N ALA A 62 -11.10 -13.68 20.53
CA ALA A 62 -11.33 -12.24 20.58
C ALA A 62 -10.12 -11.47 21.12
N TRP A 63 -9.46 -12.00 22.15
CA TRP A 63 -8.22 -11.43 22.69
C TRP A 63 -7.06 -11.54 21.70
N GLU A 64 -6.98 -12.63 20.94
CA GLU A 64 -6.02 -12.79 19.84
C GLU A 64 -6.19 -11.67 18.80
N LYS A 65 -7.41 -11.47 18.28
CA LYS A 65 -7.68 -10.39 17.31
C LYS A 65 -7.36 -9.00 17.85
N TYR A 66 -7.67 -8.76 19.13
CA TYR A 66 -7.32 -7.50 19.79
C TYR A 66 -5.80 -7.32 19.87
N ALA A 67 -5.07 -8.34 20.29
CA ALA A 67 -3.61 -8.30 20.40
C ALA A 67 -2.94 -8.09 19.04
N GLU A 68 -3.40 -8.79 17.99
CA GLU A 68 -2.94 -8.61 16.61
C GLU A 68 -3.15 -7.16 16.13
N THR A 69 -4.36 -6.62 16.35
CA THR A 69 -4.70 -5.25 15.96
C THR A 69 -3.86 -4.22 16.73
N TYR A 70 -3.70 -4.43 18.04
CA TYR A 70 -2.90 -3.56 18.90
C TYR A 70 -1.43 -3.54 18.46
N CYS A 71 -0.85 -4.71 18.19
CA CYS A 71 0.52 -4.85 17.71
C CYS A 71 0.72 -4.14 16.36
N PHE A 72 -0.21 -4.34 15.43
CA PHE A 72 -0.14 -3.70 14.10
C PHE A 72 -0.23 -2.17 14.18
N ILE A 73 -1.12 -1.63 15.03
CA ILE A 73 -1.32 -0.17 15.15
C ILE A 73 -0.16 0.50 15.90
N LYS A 74 0.32 -0.11 17.00
CA LYS A 74 1.41 0.45 17.81
C LYS A 74 2.78 0.34 17.15
N GLY A 75 2.93 -0.58 16.20
CA GLY A 75 4.20 -0.89 15.55
C GLY A 75 5.02 -1.91 16.34
N SER A 76 5.85 -2.65 15.62
CA SER A 76 6.74 -3.69 16.16
C SER A 76 8.20 -3.22 16.11
N TYR A 77 9.10 -3.87 16.84
CA TYR A 77 10.53 -3.65 16.72
C TYR A 77 11.22 -5.01 16.55
N PHE A 78 12.42 -5.01 15.98
CA PHE A 78 13.23 -6.21 15.83
C PHE A 78 14.20 -6.32 17.01
N LEU A 79 14.30 -7.52 17.58
CA LEU A 79 15.27 -7.85 18.63
C LEU A 79 16.11 -9.03 18.15
N PRO A 80 17.45 -8.91 18.08
CA PRO A 80 18.33 -10.04 17.78
C PRO A 80 18.24 -11.15 18.84
N ASP A 81 18.32 -12.41 18.42
CA ASP A 81 18.18 -13.58 19.30
C ASP A 81 19.21 -13.63 20.44
N GLU A 82 20.39 -13.04 20.27
CA GLU A 82 21.45 -13.03 21.30
C GLU A 82 21.33 -11.87 22.31
N SER A 83 20.34 -10.99 22.14
CA SER A 83 20.12 -9.88 23.05
C SER A 83 19.02 -10.20 24.06
N ASP A 84 19.31 -9.98 25.35
CA ASP A 84 18.29 -10.09 26.39
C ASP A 84 17.23 -9.00 26.24
N ILE A 85 16.00 -9.34 26.61
CA ILE A 85 14.89 -8.37 26.64
C ILE A 85 15.19 -7.33 27.72
N ASP A 86 15.59 -6.13 27.30
CA ASP A 86 15.88 -5.03 28.20
C ASP A 86 14.65 -4.68 29.05
N GLN A 87 14.76 -4.85 30.37
CA GLN A 87 13.70 -4.56 31.33
C GLN A 87 13.39 -3.07 31.45
N SER A 88 14.29 -2.20 30.98
CA SER A 88 14.10 -0.75 31.04
C SER A 88 13.11 -0.21 29.99
N TYR A 89 12.62 -1.06 29.07
CA TYR A 89 11.74 -0.71 27.95
C TYR A 89 12.30 0.39 27.02
N SER A 90 13.52 0.87 27.25
CA SER A 90 14.11 2.02 26.56
C SER A 90 14.17 1.81 25.05
N LEU A 91 14.60 0.61 24.62
CA LEU A 91 14.66 0.22 23.21
C LEU A 91 13.27 0.14 22.53
N ARG A 92 12.21 -0.10 23.31
CA ARG A 92 10.81 -0.17 22.84
C ARG A 92 10.17 1.21 22.72
N GLU A 93 10.76 2.25 23.30
CA GLU A 93 10.24 3.62 23.19
C GLU A 93 10.90 4.38 22.04
N THR A 94 12.15 4.05 21.73
CA THR A 94 12.90 4.67 20.63
C THR A 94 12.13 4.55 19.30
N PRO A 95 11.76 5.66 18.67
CA PRO A 95 11.00 5.63 17.42
C PRO A 95 11.80 5.03 16.26
N GLU A 96 13.13 5.07 16.33
CA GLU A 96 14.03 4.61 15.27
C GLU A 96 14.03 3.09 15.07
N THR A 97 13.69 2.32 16.11
CA THR A 97 13.61 0.85 16.05
C THR A 97 12.20 0.35 15.70
N LYS A 98 11.20 1.25 15.69
CA LYS A 98 9.79 0.89 15.46
C LYS A 98 9.46 0.84 13.98
N VAL A 99 9.00 -0.34 13.57
CA VAL A 99 8.45 -0.63 12.25
C VAL A 99 6.95 -0.33 12.26
N GLY A 100 6.57 0.84 11.75
CA GLY A 100 5.17 1.26 11.59
C GLY A 100 4.76 1.63 10.16
N TYR A 101 5.66 1.50 9.18
CA TYR A 101 5.41 1.99 7.82
C TYR A 101 4.36 1.20 7.06
N TYR A 102 4.09 -0.06 7.43
CA TYR A 102 3.14 -0.94 6.72
C TYR A 102 1.76 -0.31 6.55
N GLN A 103 1.30 0.47 7.53
CA GLN A 103 0.01 1.16 7.50
C GLN A 103 -0.09 2.17 6.34
N TRP A 104 1.03 2.78 5.97
CA TRP A 104 1.08 3.86 4.98
C TRP A 104 1.34 3.37 3.56
N VAL A 105 1.88 2.16 3.40
CA VAL A 105 2.27 1.62 2.09
C VAL A 105 1.14 1.67 1.04
N PRO A 106 -0.09 1.18 1.30
CA PRO A 106 -1.14 1.22 0.28
C PRO A 106 -1.59 2.66 -0.04
N LEU A 107 -1.58 3.55 0.96
CA LEU A 107 -1.94 4.97 0.75
C LEU A 107 -0.91 5.67 -0.14
N VAL A 108 0.38 5.45 0.12
CA VAL A 108 1.48 6.01 -0.67
C VAL A 108 1.45 5.44 -2.09
N LEU A 109 1.22 4.14 -2.26
CA LEU A 109 1.10 3.52 -3.60
C LEU A 109 -0.09 4.08 -4.38
N ALA A 110 -1.24 4.29 -3.74
CA ALA A 110 -2.40 4.92 -4.36
C ALA A 110 -2.11 6.37 -4.78
N LEU A 111 -1.42 7.13 -3.93
CA LEU A 111 -0.98 8.49 -4.25
C LEU A 111 0.01 8.50 -5.41
N GLN A 112 0.99 7.60 -5.42
CA GLN A 112 1.94 7.47 -6.52
C GLN A 112 1.22 7.14 -7.83
N ALA A 113 0.28 6.19 -7.82
CA ALA A 113 -0.51 5.86 -9.00
C ALA A 113 -1.27 7.08 -9.54
N PHE A 114 -1.87 7.88 -8.65
CA PHE A 114 -2.52 9.13 -9.00
C PHE A 114 -1.53 10.11 -9.64
N LEU A 115 -0.36 10.33 -9.02
CA LEU A 115 0.67 11.24 -9.54
C LEU A 115 1.22 10.82 -10.91
N PHE A 116 1.38 9.52 -11.18
CA PHE A 116 1.77 9.03 -12.51
C PHE A 116 0.68 9.24 -13.57
N TYR A 117 -0.59 9.29 -13.15
CA TYR A 117 -1.71 9.54 -14.05
C TYR A 117 -1.95 11.05 -14.30
N THR A 118 -1.60 11.92 -13.34
CA THR A 118 -1.81 13.38 -13.39
C THR A 118 -1.26 14.06 -14.65
N PRO A 119 -0.02 13.80 -15.13
CA PRO A 119 0.48 14.41 -16.37
C PRO A 119 -0.44 14.16 -17.58
N SER A 120 -1.05 12.98 -17.63
CA SER A 120 -1.98 12.62 -18.71
C SER A 120 -3.29 13.40 -18.64
N ILE A 121 -3.80 13.68 -17.43
CA ILE A 121 -4.97 14.53 -17.21
C ILE A 121 -4.64 15.96 -17.62
N ILE A 122 -3.51 16.49 -17.15
CA ILE A 122 -3.07 17.86 -17.47
C ILE A 122 -2.95 18.05 -18.99
N TRP A 123 -2.33 17.11 -19.71
CA TRP A 123 -2.25 17.16 -21.16
C TRP A 123 -3.63 17.09 -21.84
N ARG A 124 -4.61 16.37 -21.27
CA ARG A 124 -6.00 16.33 -21.80
C ARG A 124 -6.68 17.68 -21.63
N THR A 125 -6.59 18.28 -20.45
CA THR A 125 -7.25 19.55 -20.15
C THR A 125 -6.69 20.67 -21.04
N PHE A 126 -5.37 20.82 -21.13
CA PHE A 126 -4.78 21.91 -21.92
C PHE A 126 -4.94 21.74 -23.44
N ASN A 127 -4.90 20.50 -23.98
CA ASN A 127 -5.15 20.32 -25.41
C ASN A 127 -6.62 20.49 -25.79
N PHE A 128 -7.56 20.32 -24.86
CA PHE A 128 -8.97 20.55 -25.15
C PHE A 128 -9.28 22.02 -25.40
N ASP A 129 -8.61 22.92 -24.67
CA ASP A 129 -8.78 24.38 -24.81
C ASP A 129 -8.01 24.99 -25.98
N SER A 130 -7.20 24.20 -26.69
CA SER A 130 -6.31 24.65 -27.77
C SER A 130 -6.94 24.56 -29.18
N GLY A 131 -8.27 24.39 -29.27
CA GLY A 131 -9.02 24.27 -30.52
C GLY A 131 -10.08 25.36 -30.69
#